data_AF-A0A7Y4Z8J7-F1
#
_entry.id   AF-A0A7Y4Z8J7-F1
#
_cell.length_a   1.000
_cell.length_b   1.000
_cell.length_c   1.000
_cell.angle_alpha   90.00
_cell.angle_beta   90.00
_cell.angle_gamma   90.00
#
_symmetry.space_group_name_H-M   'P 1'
#
loop_
_entity.id
_entity.type
_entity.pdbx_description
1 polymer ?
#
loop_
_entity_poly.entity_id
_entity_poly.type
_entity_poly.pdbx_seq_one_letter_code
_entity_poly.pdbx_strand_id
1 'polypeptide(L)'
;MVHVIKGKTCPEVWLKACEYLLDKDVPKYEDYNLLLDIKSPFEISENDKIIFNLVDEFLGSKGGKRLDTVADTIFPSSFYKNGFDHMIEEYPKFIEKLPKKCLGSWGSTYAYRLMQTKELDGKNFSPIKKIIENIRKNSSHGKRHELNLTSFDGDIRIYDPNKGDDKFMGGPCLSHISIKVINSEFINLTALYRNHFYIERLLGNLIGLSKLQSCIAQETNLKPGCLVIHSTAATLDRKSQCWGIDDIRTLLQDIKCEHQKAA
;
A
#
# COMPACT_ATOMS: atom_id res chain seq x y z
N MET A 1 -17.14 15.80 -2.03
CA MET A 1 -16.08 16.49 -2.78
C MET A 1 -14.90 15.54 -2.85
N VAL A 2 -14.08 15.58 -3.91
CA VAL A 2 -12.89 14.71 -4.04
C VAL A 2 -11.67 15.63 -4.07
N HIS A 3 -10.73 15.43 -3.14
CA HIS A 3 -9.46 16.15 -3.13
C HIS A 3 -8.35 15.24 -3.67
N VAL A 4 -7.46 15.78 -4.49
CA VAL A 4 -6.39 15.00 -5.15
C VAL A 4 -5.04 15.61 -4.84
N ILE A 5 -4.18 14.85 -4.17
CA ILE A 5 -2.81 15.22 -3.85
C ILE A 5 -1.88 14.52 -4.83
N LYS A 6 -1.11 15.31 -5.57
CA LYS A 6 -0.22 14.82 -6.62
C LYS A 6 1.25 15.03 -6.24
N GLY A 7 2.09 14.08 -6.61
CA GLY A 7 3.53 14.18 -6.45
C GLY A 7 4.27 13.08 -7.20
N LYS A 8 5.59 13.07 -7.07
CA LYS A 8 6.44 12.13 -7.78
C LYS A 8 6.64 10.85 -6.97
N THR A 9 7.08 10.96 -5.72
CA THR A 9 7.47 9.82 -4.89
C THR A 9 6.47 9.56 -3.76
N CYS A 10 6.50 8.34 -3.20
CA CYS A 10 5.63 7.98 -2.08
C CYS A 10 5.81 8.91 -0.85
N PRO A 11 7.04 9.24 -0.41
CA PRO A 11 7.23 10.09 0.78
C PRO A 11 6.86 11.54 0.53
N GLU A 12 7.15 12.09 -0.66
CA GLU A 12 6.70 13.44 -1.04
C GLU A 12 5.17 13.58 -0.97
N VAL A 13 4.44 12.62 -1.55
CA VAL A 13 2.98 12.64 -1.55
C VAL A 13 2.42 12.44 -0.15
N TRP A 14 3.05 11.56 0.66
CA TRP A 14 2.70 11.40 2.07
C TRP A 14 2.86 12.72 2.85
N LEU A 15 3.98 13.43 2.66
CA LEU A 15 4.23 14.70 3.34
C LEU A 15 3.15 15.73 3.00
N LYS A 16 2.89 15.94 1.71
CA LYS A 16 1.83 16.85 1.23
C LYS A 16 0.46 16.49 1.78
N ALA A 17 0.18 15.19 1.88
CA ALA A 17 -1.06 14.67 2.45
C ALA A 17 -1.20 14.93 3.95
N CYS A 18 -0.14 14.74 4.72
CA CYS A 18 -0.15 15.09 6.14
C CYS A 18 -0.29 16.60 6.36
N GLU A 19 0.36 17.43 5.54
CA GLU A 19 0.22 18.88 5.60
C GLU A 19 -1.21 19.33 5.29
N TYR A 20 -1.82 18.75 4.25
CA TYR A 20 -3.21 19.03 3.90
C TYR A 20 -4.15 18.70 5.08
N LEU A 21 -4.05 17.49 5.65
CA LEU A 21 -4.91 17.10 6.76
C LEU A 21 -4.64 17.88 8.05
N LEU A 22 -3.44 18.46 8.20
CA LEU A 22 -3.07 19.30 9.33
C LEU A 22 -3.58 20.75 9.18
N ASP A 23 -4.00 21.15 7.98
CA ASP A 23 -4.54 22.48 7.72
C ASP A 23 -5.71 22.79 8.66
N LYS A 24 -5.76 24.03 9.15
CA LYS A 24 -6.80 24.52 10.06
C LYS A 24 -8.21 24.42 9.47
N ASP A 25 -8.31 24.43 8.14
CA ASP A 25 -9.58 24.36 7.42
C ASP A 25 -10.08 22.91 7.27
N VAL A 26 -9.26 21.91 7.64
CA VAL A 26 -9.66 20.50 7.69
C VAL A 26 -10.17 20.14 9.09
N PRO A 27 -11.50 19.99 9.27
CA PRO A 27 -12.07 19.75 10.58
C PRO A 27 -11.63 18.40 11.14
N LYS A 28 -11.20 18.41 12.42
CA LYS A 28 -10.76 17.21 13.16
C LYS A 28 -9.60 16.45 12.51
N TYR A 29 -8.90 17.04 11.53
CA TYR A 29 -7.82 16.41 10.79
C TYR A 29 -8.27 15.16 10.02
N GLU A 30 -9.51 15.19 9.52
CA GLU A 30 -10.16 14.12 8.78
C GLU A 30 -10.77 14.66 7.48
N ASP A 31 -10.68 13.87 6.41
CA ASP A 31 -11.34 14.17 5.15
C ASP A 31 -11.82 12.88 4.45
N TYR A 32 -12.79 13.01 3.55
CA TYR A 32 -13.42 11.88 2.87
C TYR A 32 -13.13 11.90 1.37
N ASN A 33 -12.89 10.73 0.79
CA ASN A 33 -12.52 10.57 -0.62
C ASN A 33 -11.26 11.36 -1.02
N LEU A 34 -10.22 11.25 -0.18
CA LEU A 34 -8.89 11.79 -0.48
C LEU A 34 -8.15 10.84 -1.43
N LEU A 35 -7.75 11.36 -2.59
CA LEU A 35 -6.97 10.65 -3.60
C LEU A 35 -5.50 11.07 -3.55
N LEU A 36 -4.60 10.09 -3.60
CA LEU A 36 -3.17 10.30 -3.77
C LEU A 36 -2.75 9.78 -5.15
N ASP A 37 -2.08 10.61 -5.94
CA ASP A 37 -1.60 10.30 -7.29
C ASP A 37 -0.08 10.41 -7.32
N ILE A 38 0.59 9.25 -7.34
CA ILE A 38 2.04 9.10 -7.23
C ILE A 38 2.59 8.62 -8.57
N LYS A 39 3.42 9.45 -9.21
CA LYS A 39 3.93 9.17 -10.57
C LYS A 39 4.99 8.07 -10.62
N SER A 40 5.94 8.09 -9.69
CA SER A 40 7.11 7.21 -9.63
C SER A 40 7.24 6.60 -8.23
N PRO A 41 6.36 5.66 -7.86
CA PRO A 41 6.27 5.13 -6.48
C PRO A 41 7.51 4.35 -6.02
N PHE A 42 8.38 3.95 -6.95
CA PHE A 42 9.60 3.18 -6.70
C PHE A 42 10.86 4.04 -6.61
N GLU A 43 10.79 5.31 -7.02
CA GLU A 43 11.91 6.24 -6.91
C GLU A 43 12.08 6.72 -5.46
N ILE A 44 13.33 6.89 -5.04
CA ILE A 44 13.71 7.40 -3.71
C ILE A 44 14.82 8.43 -3.91
N SER A 45 14.51 9.69 -3.64
CA SER A 45 15.46 10.80 -3.58
C SER A 45 16.14 10.90 -2.22
N GLU A 46 17.16 11.76 -2.07
CA GLU A 46 17.75 12.04 -0.75
C GLU A 46 16.74 12.66 0.22
N ASN A 47 15.86 13.56 -0.26
CA ASN A 47 14.77 14.13 0.54
C ASN A 47 13.77 13.06 1.02
N ASP A 48 13.58 12.00 0.24
CA ASP A 48 12.72 10.88 0.63
C ASP A 48 13.35 10.07 1.76
N LYS A 49 14.68 9.87 1.74
CA LYS A 49 15.40 9.20 2.82
C LYS A 49 15.28 9.95 4.14
N ILE A 50 15.32 11.29 4.10
CA ILE A 50 15.09 12.14 5.27
C ILE A 50 13.70 11.86 5.85
N ILE A 51 12.65 11.88 5.01
CA ILE A 51 11.28 11.56 5.45
C ILE A 51 11.22 10.16 6.05
N PHE A 52 11.77 9.15 5.37
CA PHE A 52 11.75 7.78 5.87
C PHE A 52 12.40 7.65 7.26
N ASN A 53 13.59 8.20 7.43
CA ASN A 53 14.33 8.08 8.69
C ASN A 53 13.60 8.78 9.84
N LEU A 54 13.14 10.02 9.63
CA LEU A 54 12.45 10.79 10.67
C LEU A 54 11.11 10.15 11.05
N VAL A 55 10.33 9.68 10.08
CA VAL A 55 9.04 9.02 10.36
C VAL A 55 9.25 7.67 11.04
N ASP A 56 10.21 6.88 10.58
CA ASP A 56 10.49 5.58 11.20
C ASP A 56 10.99 5.73 12.64
N GLU A 57 11.88 6.69 12.91
CA GLU A 57 12.34 7.04 14.25
C GLU A 57 11.20 7.56 15.14
N PHE A 58 10.37 8.46 14.62
CA PHE A 58 9.19 8.95 15.31
C PHE A 58 8.26 7.81 15.74
N LEU A 59 7.90 6.93 14.80
CA LEU A 59 7.04 5.78 15.10
C LEU A 59 7.70 4.86 16.12
N GLY A 60 8.99 4.56 15.95
CA GLY A 60 9.72 3.68 16.85
C GLY A 60 9.83 4.19 18.28
N SER A 61 10.16 5.47 18.45
CA SER A 61 10.31 6.10 19.77
C SER A 61 8.98 6.25 20.52
N LYS A 62 7.87 6.37 19.80
CA LYS A 62 6.52 6.56 20.37
C LYS A 62 5.68 5.27 20.44
N GLY A 63 6.27 4.09 20.22
CA GLY A 63 5.56 2.80 20.30
C GLY A 63 4.59 2.53 19.15
N GLY A 64 4.81 3.17 18.00
CA GLY A 64 4.23 2.84 16.71
C GLY A 64 4.93 1.63 16.05
N LYS A 65 4.37 1.14 14.94
CA LYS A 65 5.05 0.12 14.13
C LYS A 65 6.02 0.80 13.16
N ARG A 66 7.20 0.21 13.00
CA ARG A 66 8.21 0.64 12.00
C ARG A 66 7.64 0.54 10.58
N LEU A 67 8.14 1.37 9.67
CA LEU A 67 7.63 1.46 8.30
C LEU A 67 7.72 0.12 7.56
N ASP A 68 8.84 -0.59 7.70
CA ASP A 68 9.02 -1.92 7.08
C ASP A 68 8.04 -2.95 7.65
N THR A 69 7.73 -2.89 8.96
CA THR A 69 6.73 -3.78 9.55
C THR A 69 5.34 -3.56 8.94
N VAL A 70 5.00 -2.31 8.64
CA VAL A 70 3.74 -1.99 7.95
C VAL A 70 3.78 -2.42 6.49
N ALA A 71 4.88 -2.14 5.78
CA ALA A 71 5.06 -2.53 4.38
C ALA A 71 4.97 -4.05 4.17
N ASP A 72 5.60 -4.84 5.06
CA ASP A 72 5.58 -6.30 5.02
C ASP A 72 4.19 -6.89 5.34
N THR A 73 3.24 -6.10 5.85
CA THR A 73 1.85 -6.54 5.92
C THR A 73 1.18 -6.63 4.55
N ILE A 74 1.69 -5.90 3.55
CA ILE A 74 1.20 -5.88 2.16
C ILE A 74 2.07 -6.75 1.26
N PHE A 75 3.39 -6.57 1.30
CA PHE A 75 4.31 -7.31 0.45
C PHE A 75 5.50 -7.85 1.25
N PRO A 76 5.63 -9.17 1.43
CA PRO A 76 6.63 -9.78 2.30
C PRO A 76 7.99 -9.83 1.60
N SER A 77 8.69 -8.70 1.62
CA SER A 77 9.89 -8.46 0.81
C SER A 77 11.00 -9.48 1.08
N SER A 78 11.13 -9.94 2.33
CA SER A 78 12.12 -10.92 2.75
C SER A 78 11.95 -12.29 2.07
N PHE A 79 10.70 -12.71 1.83
CA PHE A 79 10.40 -13.96 1.12
C PHE A 79 10.66 -13.82 -0.38
N TYR A 80 10.32 -12.65 -0.96
CA TYR A 80 10.53 -12.39 -2.39
C TYR A 80 12.01 -12.39 -2.80
N LYS A 81 12.94 -12.10 -1.88
CA LYS A 81 14.39 -12.19 -2.14
C LYS A 81 14.83 -13.56 -2.65
N ASN A 82 14.11 -14.62 -2.31
CA ASN A 82 14.37 -15.99 -2.74
C ASN A 82 13.59 -16.39 -4.01
N GLY A 83 12.90 -15.43 -4.66
CA GLY A 83 12.10 -15.64 -5.86
C GLY A 83 10.59 -15.67 -5.61
N PHE A 84 9.83 -15.40 -6.67
CA PHE A 84 8.36 -15.34 -6.63
C PHE A 84 7.74 -16.66 -6.19
N ASP A 85 8.13 -17.78 -6.80
CA ASP A 85 7.56 -19.10 -6.48
C ASP A 85 7.83 -19.49 -5.02
N HIS A 86 9.02 -19.22 -4.51
CA HIS A 86 9.34 -19.42 -3.09
C HIS A 86 8.44 -18.59 -2.18
N MET A 87 8.20 -17.32 -2.51
CA MET A 87 7.30 -16.47 -1.73
C MET A 87 5.86 -17.00 -1.72
N ILE A 88 5.33 -17.41 -2.87
CA ILE A 88 3.98 -17.96 -2.99
C ILE A 88 3.83 -19.23 -2.17
N GLU A 89 4.86 -20.07 -2.12
CA GLU A 89 4.82 -21.34 -1.42
C GLU A 89 5.04 -21.19 0.10
N GLU A 90 6.04 -20.42 0.53
CA GLU A 90 6.51 -20.43 1.92
C GLU A 90 5.85 -19.38 2.80
N TYR A 91 5.43 -18.23 2.25
CA TYR A 91 4.83 -17.18 3.05
C TYR A 91 3.49 -17.61 3.69
N PRO A 92 2.54 -18.26 2.99
CA PRO A 92 1.32 -18.75 3.61
C PRO A 92 1.60 -19.76 4.74
N LYS A 93 2.53 -20.71 4.52
CA LYS A 93 2.94 -21.70 5.52
C LYS A 93 3.50 -21.04 6.78
N PHE A 94 4.27 -19.96 6.61
CA PHE A 94 4.80 -19.18 7.72
C PHE A 94 3.67 -18.53 8.53
N ILE A 95 2.73 -17.84 7.88
CA ILE A 95 1.61 -17.17 8.55
C ILE A 95 0.71 -18.16 9.30
N GLU A 96 0.44 -19.33 8.72
CA GLU A 96 -0.40 -20.37 9.34
C GLU A 96 0.23 -20.98 10.61
N LYS A 97 1.56 -20.95 10.73
CA LYS A 97 2.28 -21.41 11.92
C LYS A 97 2.34 -20.35 13.03
N LEU A 98 2.02 -19.08 12.73
CA LEU A 98 2.06 -18.03 13.73
C LEU A 98 0.92 -18.20 14.75
N PRO A 99 1.19 -17.93 16.04
CA PRO A 99 0.14 -17.91 17.05
C PRO A 99 -0.97 -16.93 16.68
N LYS A 100 -2.25 -17.28 16.91
CA LYS A 100 -3.40 -16.40 16.63
C LYS A 100 -3.27 -15.01 17.26
N LYS A 101 -2.61 -14.87 18.42
CA LYS A 101 -2.33 -13.58 19.06
C LYS A 101 -1.39 -12.67 18.27
N CYS A 102 -0.56 -13.24 17.39
CA CYS A 102 0.33 -12.53 16.48
C CYS A 102 -0.39 -12.14 15.18
N LEU A 103 -1.50 -12.81 14.89
CA LEU A 103 -2.38 -12.51 13.77
C LEU A 103 -3.41 -11.49 14.25
N GLY A 104 -3.64 -10.43 13.47
CA GLY A 104 -4.60 -9.39 13.86
C GLY A 104 -6.01 -9.96 14.07
N SER A 105 -6.96 -9.11 14.46
CA SER A 105 -8.38 -9.44 14.70
C SER A 105 -9.12 -10.17 13.56
N TRP A 106 -8.53 -10.20 12.37
CA TRP A 106 -9.00 -10.75 11.09
C TRP A 106 -8.17 -11.99 10.66
N GLY A 107 -7.32 -12.50 11.56
CA GLY A 107 -6.63 -13.78 11.44
C GLY A 107 -5.54 -13.88 10.37
N SER A 108 -5.15 -12.78 9.73
CA SER A 108 -4.19 -12.78 8.60
C SER A 108 -3.55 -11.41 8.35
N THR A 109 -2.74 -11.30 7.30
CA THR A 109 -2.15 -10.06 6.74
C THR A 109 -2.72 -9.77 5.34
N TYR A 110 -2.48 -8.57 4.78
CA TYR A 110 -2.87 -8.29 3.39
C TYR A 110 -2.10 -9.19 2.43
N ALA A 111 -0.80 -9.34 2.67
CA ALA A 111 0.08 -10.26 1.98
C ALA A 111 -0.48 -11.69 1.97
N TYR A 112 -1.01 -12.20 3.10
CA TYR A 112 -1.56 -13.56 3.13
C TYR A 112 -2.74 -13.67 2.16
N ARG A 113 -3.65 -12.70 2.16
CA ARG A 113 -4.80 -12.70 1.23
C ARG A 113 -4.39 -12.52 -0.24
N LEU A 114 -3.27 -11.84 -0.50
CA LEU A 114 -2.68 -11.71 -1.84
C LEU A 114 -2.04 -13.01 -2.33
N MET A 115 -1.37 -13.74 -1.44
CA MET A 115 -0.66 -14.98 -1.76
C MET A 115 -1.58 -16.20 -1.75
N GLN A 116 -2.55 -16.24 -0.84
CA GLN A 116 -3.46 -17.38 -0.63
C GLN A 116 -4.85 -16.92 -0.14
N THR A 117 -5.87 -17.34 -0.87
CA THR A 117 -7.27 -17.34 -0.42
C THR A 117 -7.89 -18.70 -0.68
N LYS A 118 -9.10 -18.91 -0.17
CA LYS A 118 -9.90 -20.11 -0.44
C LYS A 118 -10.99 -19.77 -1.45
N GLU A 119 -11.13 -20.59 -2.47
CA GLU A 119 -12.26 -20.54 -3.39
C GLU A 119 -13.54 -21.06 -2.71
N LEU A 120 -14.68 -20.89 -3.38
CA LEU A 120 -15.99 -21.37 -2.89
C LEU A 120 -16.01 -22.89 -2.69
N ASP A 121 -15.22 -23.64 -3.46
CA ASP A 121 -15.07 -25.09 -3.33
C ASP A 121 -14.05 -25.51 -2.25
N GLY A 122 -13.45 -24.55 -1.57
CA GLY A 122 -12.47 -24.76 -0.50
C GLY A 122 -11.03 -24.93 -0.95
N LYS A 123 -10.73 -24.91 -2.26
CA LYS A 123 -9.35 -25.01 -2.77
C LYS A 123 -8.56 -23.74 -2.51
N ASN A 124 -7.26 -23.91 -2.28
CA ASN A 124 -6.34 -22.78 -2.17
C ASN A 124 -6.10 -22.16 -3.56
N PHE A 125 -6.18 -20.84 -3.62
CA PHE A 125 -5.97 -20.05 -4.82
C PHE A 125 -5.07 -18.86 -4.50
N SER A 126 -4.19 -18.49 -5.42
CA SER A 126 -3.30 -17.33 -5.29
C SER A 126 -3.73 -16.21 -6.26
N PRO A 127 -4.37 -15.14 -5.76
CA PRO A 127 -4.81 -14.02 -6.60
C PRO A 127 -3.67 -13.37 -7.38
N ILE A 128 -2.54 -13.10 -6.73
CA ILE A 128 -1.40 -12.45 -7.38
C ILE A 128 -0.78 -13.32 -8.48
N LYS A 129 -0.63 -14.63 -8.24
CA LYS A 129 -0.11 -15.58 -9.24
C LYS A 129 -1.03 -15.63 -10.45
N LYS A 130 -2.34 -15.69 -10.23
CA LYS A 130 -3.33 -15.69 -11.33
C LYS A 130 -3.27 -14.43 -12.17
N ILE A 131 -3.13 -13.26 -11.53
CA ILE A 131 -2.99 -11.98 -12.24
C ILE A 131 -1.74 -11.96 -13.10
N ILE A 132 -0.58 -12.35 -12.55
CA ILE A 132 0.68 -12.41 -13.30
C ILE A 132 0.58 -13.38 -14.48
N GLU A 133 0.01 -14.57 -14.28
CA GLU A 133 -0.21 -15.54 -15.36
C GLU A 133 -1.13 -14.99 -16.46
N ASN A 134 -2.19 -14.26 -16.08
CA ASN A 134 -3.10 -13.65 -17.05
C ASN A 134 -2.41 -12.53 -17.84
N ILE A 135 -1.61 -11.68 -17.20
CA ILE A 135 -0.83 -10.64 -17.88
C ILE A 135 0.15 -11.28 -18.87
N ARG A 136 0.91 -12.30 -18.45
CA ARG A 136 1.83 -13.05 -19.31
C ARG A 136 1.11 -13.64 -20.53
N LYS A 137 -0.05 -14.29 -20.33
CA LYS A 137 -0.86 -14.86 -21.43
C LYS A 137 -1.41 -13.82 -22.39
N ASN A 138 -1.80 -12.64 -21.91
CA ASN A 138 -2.31 -11.57 -22.76
C ASN A 138 -1.17 -10.83 -23.49
N SER A 139 0.03 -10.79 -22.91
CA SER A 139 1.22 -10.22 -23.58
C SER A 139 1.73 -11.07 -24.75
N SER A 140 1.54 -12.40 -24.71
CA SER A 140 1.96 -13.32 -25.77
C SER A 140 1.01 -13.35 -26.97
N HIS A 141 -0.21 -12.83 -26.86
CA HIS A 141 -1.14 -12.61 -27.97
C HIS A 141 -0.83 -11.31 -28.71
N GLY A 142 0.46 -11.10 -29.03
CA GLY A 142 0.95 -9.91 -29.72
C GLY A 142 0.08 -9.54 -30.91
N LYS A 143 -0.10 -8.22 -31.12
CA LYS A 143 -0.75 -7.63 -32.30
C LYS A 143 -2.29 -7.67 -32.32
N ARG A 144 -2.96 -7.19 -31.27
CA ARG A 144 -4.24 -6.47 -31.46
C ARG A 144 -3.98 -4.98 -31.40
N HIS A 145 -3.34 -4.46 -32.46
CA HIS A 145 -2.90 -3.07 -32.60
C HIS A 145 -3.98 -2.11 -33.15
N GLU A 146 -5.26 -2.47 -33.19
CA GLU A 146 -6.27 -1.61 -33.82
C GLU A 146 -7.51 -1.30 -32.98
N LEU A 147 -7.57 -1.74 -31.73
CA LEU A 147 -8.60 -1.31 -30.78
C LEU A 147 -7.96 -1.14 -29.39
N ASN A 148 -8.01 0.07 -28.84
CA ASN A 148 -7.72 0.43 -27.45
C ASN A 148 -8.70 -0.27 -26.46
N LEU A 149 -8.86 -1.59 -26.54
CA LEU A 149 -9.98 -2.32 -25.91
C LEU A 149 -9.61 -3.59 -25.15
N THR A 150 -8.35 -3.86 -24.83
CA THR A 150 -8.05 -4.84 -23.78
C THR A 150 -6.84 -4.42 -22.95
N SER A 151 -6.96 -3.30 -22.24
CA SER A 151 -6.19 -3.12 -21.01
C SER A 151 -6.56 -4.30 -20.10
N PHE A 152 -5.59 -5.11 -19.70
CA PHE A 152 -5.87 -6.15 -18.70
C PHE A 152 -6.27 -5.44 -17.39
N ASP A 153 -7.44 -5.80 -16.88
CA ASP A 153 -7.99 -5.34 -15.62
C ASP A 153 -7.97 -6.50 -14.63
N GLY A 154 -7.08 -6.41 -13.63
CA GLY A 154 -6.99 -7.37 -12.55
C GLY A 154 -7.46 -6.74 -11.25
N ASP A 155 -8.38 -7.39 -10.55
CA ASP A 155 -8.93 -6.89 -9.29
C ASP A 155 -8.70 -7.91 -8.16
N ILE A 156 -8.15 -7.45 -7.04
CA ILE A 156 -7.98 -8.24 -5.83
C ILE A 156 -8.86 -7.67 -4.73
N ARG A 157 -9.88 -8.45 -4.34
CA ARG A 157 -10.70 -8.17 -3.17
C ARG A 157 -9.96 -8.64 -1.92
N ILE A 158 -9.63 -7.69 -1.05
CA ILE A 158 -8.96 -7.96 0.22
C ILE A 158 -10.00 -8.16 1.33
N TYR A 159 -11.10 -7.42 1.29
CA TYR A 159 -12.24 -7.60 2.19
C TYR A 159 -13.10 -8.79 1.76
N ASP A 160 -13.47 -9.65 2.72
CA ASP A 160 -14.34 -10.81 2.49
C ASP A 160 -15.50 -10.78 3.50
N PRO A 161 -16.73 -10.43 3.07
CA PRO A 161 -17.88 -10.30 3.98
C PRO A 161 -18.26 -11.63 4.63
N ASN A 162 -17.87 -12.77 4.05
CA ASN A 162 -18.23 -14.10 4.56
C ASN A 162 -17.26 -14.61 5.65
N LYS A 163 -16.18 -13.88 5.96
CA LYS A 163 -15.15 -14.29 6.93
C LYS A 163 -15.27 -13.64 8.32
N GLY A 164 -16.41 -13.03 8.64
CA GLY A 164 -16.57 -12.31 9.92
C GLY A 164 -15.70 -11.05 10.00
N ASP A 165 -15.42 -10.44 8.84
CA ASP A 165 -14.80 -9.11 8.72
C ASP A 165 -15.84 -7.99 9.02
N ASP A 166 -16.99 -8.34 9.63
CA ASP A 166 -18.13 -7.48 9.98
C ASP A 166 -17.89 -6.62 11.24
N LYS A 167 -16.76 -6.80 11.91
CA LYS A 167 -16.38 -5.97 13.06
C LYS A 167 -16.18 -4.52 12.64
N PHE A 168 -16.88 -3.61 13.33
CA PHE A 168 -16.71 -2.16 13.22
C PHE A 168 -15.27 -1.69 13.43
N MET A 169 -14.48 -2.43 14.22
CA MET A 169 -13.07 -2.14 14.53
C MET A 169 -12.18 -3.36 14.26
N GLY A 170 -11.02 -3.13 13.62
CA GLY A 170 -10.01 -4.16 13.41
C GLY A 170 -10.17 -5.03 12.14
N GLY A 171 -11.07 -4.66 11.22
CA GLY A 171 -11.15 -5.27 9.88
C GLY A 171 -10.08 -4.72 8.91
N PRO A 172 -9.91 -5.33 7.73
CA PRO A 172 -8.97 -4.85 6.71
C PRO A 172 -9.35 -3.45 6.23
N CYS A 173 -8.41 -2.52 6.37
CA CYS A 173 -8.57 -1.14 5.90
C CYS A 173 -8.41 -1.06 4.39
N LEU A 174 -7.41 -1.73 3.82
CA LEU A 174 -7.29 -1.96 2.38
C LEU A 174 -8.40 -2.94 1.95
N SER A 175 -9.31 -2.50 1.10
CA SER A 175 -10.45 -3.30 0.64
C SER A 175 -10.25 -3.86 -0.76
N HIS A 176 -9.56 -3.13 -1.63
CA HIS A 176 -9.45 -3.46 -3.05
C HIS A 176 -8.11 -2.99 -3.63
N ILE A 177 -7.52 -3.80 -4.51
CA ILE A 177 -6.42 -3.42 -5.39
C ILE A 177 -6.86 -3.67 -6.83
N SER A 178 -6.74 -2.66 -7.68
CA SER A 178 -6.91 -2.77 -9.13
C SER A 178 -5.56 -2.58 -9.83
N ILE A 179 -5.27 -3.46 -10.78
CA ILE A 179 -4.02 -3.49 -11.56
C ILE A 179 -4.38 -3.33 -13.03
N LYS A 180 -3.73 -2.38 -13.70
CA LYS A 180 -3.95 -2.10 -15.12
C LYS A 180 -2.64 -2.11 -15.88
N VAL A 181 -2.60 -2.80 -17.01
CA VAL A 181 -1.50 -2.70 -17.98
C VAL A 181 -1.79 -1.52 -18.90
N ILE A 182 -0.91 -0.53 -18.92
CA ILE A 182 -1.02 0.68 -19.76
C ILE A 182 0.01 0.62 -20.87
N ASN A 183 -0.44 0.83 -22.11
CA ASN A 183 0.38 0.85 -23.33
C ASN A 183 1.25 -0.39 -23.51
N SER A 184 0.85 -1.53 -22.94
CA SER A 184 1.65 -2.77 -22.91
C SER A 184 3.06 -2.60 -22.33
N GLU A 185 3.30 -1.55 -21.54
CA GLU A 185 4.61 -1.21 -21.00
C GLU A 185 4.58 -1.02 -19.48
N PHE A 186 3.53 -0.40 -18.95
CA PHE A 186 3.46 0.01 -17.55
C PHE A 186 2.40 -0.77 -16.77
N ILE A 187 2.72 -1.15 -15.54
CA ILE A 187 1.76 -1.63 -14.55
C ILE A 187 1.34 -0.47 -13.67
N ASN A 188 0.10 -0.01 -13.79
CA ASN A 188 -0.51 0.91 -12.84
C ASN A 188 -1.22 0.14 -11.74
N LEU A 189 -1.16 0.66 -10.51
CA LEU A 189 -1.85 0.09 -9.35
C LEU A 189 -2.75 1.15 -8.70
N THR A 190 -4.00 0.79 -8.41
CA THR A 190 -4.93 1.61 -7.62
C THR A 190 -5.36 0.84 -6.38
N ALA A 191 -5.22 1.42 -5.20
CA ALA A 191 -5.60 0.81 -3.93
C ALA A 191 -6.71 1.61 -3.22
N LEU A 192 -7.75 0.91 -2.77
CA LEU A 192 -8.88 1.49 -2.04
C LEU A 192 -8.76 1.16 -0.55
N TYR A 193 -8.78 2.19 0.29
CA TYR A 193 -8.80 2.10 1.75
C TYR A 193 -10.11 2.67 2.30
N ARG A 194 -10.81 1.89 3.13
CA ARG A 194 -12.08 2.33 3.77
C ARG A 194 -11.86 3.35 4.89
N ASN A 195 -10.81 3.11 5.68
CA ASN A 195 -10.30 4.01 6.71
C ASN A 195 -8.78 4.01 6.57
N HIS A 196 -8.13 5.16 6.62
CA HIS A 196 -6.70 5.25 6.39
C HIS A 196 -6.04 6.23 7.33
N PHE A 197 -5.12 5.72 8.14
CA PHE A 197 -4.31 6.46 9.11
C PHE A 197 -3.02 6.95 8.46
N TYR A 198 -2.87 8.26 8.39
CA TYR A 198 -1.82 8.89 7.60
C TYR A 198 -0.47 8.89 8.33
N ILE A 199 -0.44 8.89 9.66
CA ILE A 199 0.78 8.81 10.46
C ILE A 199 1.16 7.34 10.70
N GLU A 200 0.27 6.52 11.28
CA GLU A 200 0.64 5.16 11.67
C GLU A 200 0.82 4.21 10.46
N ARG A 201 0.11 4.42 9.35
CA ARG A 201 -0.04 3.39 8.30
C ARG A 201 0.35 3.84 6.90
N LEU A 202 -0.04 5.04 6.47
CA LEU A 202 0.02 5.41 5.05
C LEU A 202 1.41 5.24 4.45
N LEU A 203 2.46 5.81 5.05
CA LEU A 203 3.79 5.74 4.44
C LEU A 203 4.28 4.29 4.25
N GLY A 204 4.13 3.45 5.28
CA GLY A 204 4.45 2.02 5.17
C GLY A 204 3.57 1.28 4.16
N ASN A 205 2.28 1.63 4.07
CA ASN A 205 1.38 1.09 3.06
C ASN A 205 1.82 1.45 1.63
N LEU A 206 2.22 2.70 1.39
CA LEU A 206 2.74 3.16 0.10
C LEU A 206 3.99 2.37 -0.31
N ILE A 207 4.93 2.16 0.63
CA ILE A 207 6.13 1.34 0.41
C ILE A 207 5.73 -0.10 0.04
N GLY A 208 4.82 -0.72 0.82
CA GLY A 208 4.37 -2.09 0.57
C GLY A 208 3.69 -2.24 -0.80
N LEU A 209 2.83 -1.30 -1.18
CA LEU A 209 2.15 -1.27 -2.47
C LEU A 209 3.11 -1.03 -3.64
N SER A 210 4.09 -0.14 -3.47
CA SER A 210 5.15 0.10 -4.45
C SER A 210 5.98 -1.17 -4.69
N LYS A 211 6.37 -1.87 -3.61
CA LYS A 211 7.09 -3.17 -3.71
C LYS A 211 6.24 -4.25 -4.39
N LEU A 212 4.95 -4.33 -4.06
CA LEU A 212 4.00 -5.23 -4.73
C LEU A 212 3.90 -4.93 -6.23
N GLN A 213 3.73 -3.66 -6.60
CA GLN A 213 3.67 -3.22 -7.99
C GLN A 213 4.96 -3.55 -8.74
N SER A 214 6.11 -3.33 -8.11
CA SER A 214 7.43 -3.66 -8.67
C SER A 214 7.58 -5.16 -8.89
N CYS A 215 7.13 -5.99 -7.94
CA CYS A 215 7.11 -7.45 -8.10
C CYS A 215 6.27 -7.85 -9.31
N ILE A 216 5.03 -7.35 -9.44
CA ILE A 216 4.17 -7.68 -10.59
C ILE A 216 4.82 -7.25 -11.91
N ALA A 217 5.39 -6.05 -11.96
CA ALA A 217 6.09 -5.54 -13.13
C ALA A 217 7.28 -6.43 -13.51
N GLN A 218 8.13 -6.79 -12.54
CA GLN A 218 9.27 -7.67 -12.74
C GLN A 218 8.84 -9.05 -13.23
N GLU A 219 7.85 -9.66 -12.58
CA GLU A 219 7.34 -10.98 -12.97
C GLU A 219 6.67 -10.96 -14.36
N THR A 220 6.21 -9.81 -14.84
CA THR A 220 5.57 -9.70 -16.16
C THR A 220 6.47 -9.09 -17.23
N ASN A 221 7.73 -8.80 -16.91
CA ASN A 221 8.68 -8.09 -17.78
C ASN A 221 8.13 -6.74 -18.29
N LEU A 222 7.43 -6.03 -17.41
CA LEU A 222 6.89 -4.68 -17.61
C LEU A 222 7.56 -3.70 -16.63
N LYS A 223 7.27 -2.42 -16.78
CA LYS A 223 7.77 -1.36 -15.88
C LYS A 223 6.70 -0.97 -14.86
N PRO A 224 7.08 -0.59 -13.62
CA PRO A 224 6.14 0.05 -12.71
C PRO A 224 5.66 1.39 -13.29
N GLY A 225 4.35 1.61 -13.29
CA GLY A 225 3.71 2.88 -13.64
C GLY A 225 3.27 3.66 -12.40
N CYS A 226 2.18 4.43 -12.51
CA CYS A 226 1.70 5.24 -11.40
C CYS A 226 0.99 4.40 -10.32
N LEU A 227 1.04 4.90 -9.09
CA LEU A 227 0.31 4.37 -7.94
C LEU A 227 -0.76 5.38 -7.50
N VAL A 228 -2.01 4.93 -7.44
CA VAL A 228 -3.15 5.73 -6.97
C VAL A 228 -3.70 5.15 -5.68
N ILE A 229 -3.89 5.98 -4.67
CA ILE A 229 -4.56 5.59 -3.42
C ILE A 229 -5.88 6.33 -3.31
N HIS A 230 -6.96 5.61 -3.03
CA HIS A 230 -8.24 6.19 -2.64
C HIS A 230 -8.52 5.88 -1.19
N SER A 231 -8.47 6.90 -0.34
CA SER A 231 -8.90 6.80 1.06
C SER A 231 -10.33 7.32 1.16
N THR A 232 -11.32 6.45 1.39
CA THR A 232 -12.71 6.89 1.54
C THR A 232 -12.90 7.69 2.83
N ALA A 233 -12.16 7.34 3.89
CA ALA A 233 -11.96 8.15 5.08
C ALA A 233 -10.46 8.24 5.39
N ALA A 234 -9.90 9.45 5.32
CA ALA A 234 -8.52 9.78 5.64
C ALA A 234 -8.46 10.49 6.99
N THR A 235 -7.53 10.07 7.85
CA THR A 235 -7.37 10.64 9.18
C THR A 235 -5.89 10.88 9.45
N LEU A 236 -5.54 12.09 9.87
CA LEU A 236 -4.26 12.38 10.52
C LEU A 236 -4.34 11.84 11.95
N ASP A 237 -3.98 10.58 12.09
CA ASP A 237 -4.27 9.81 13.29
C ASP A 237 -3.40 10.20 14.48
N ARG A 238 -4.04 10.26 15.64
CA ARG A 238 -3.42 10.46 16.94
C ARG A 238 -3.55 9.18 17.73
N LYS A 239 -2.55 8.87 18.54
CA LYS A 239 -2.58 7.69 19.38
C LYS A 239 -2.39 8.12 20.83
N SER A 240 -3.44 7.91 21.63
CA SER A 240 -3.45 8.25 23.06
C SER A 240 -2.20 7.68 23.74
N GLN A 241 -1.52 8.51 24.54
CA GLN A 241 -0.27 8.20 25.22
C GLN A 241 0.97 7.94 24.32
N CYS A 242 0.83 8.03 22.99
CA CYS A 242 1.94 7.87 22.05
C CYS A 242 2.27 9.19 21.34
N TRP A 243 1.33 9.77 20.59
CA TRP A 243 1.53 11.05 19.89
C TRP A 243 0.23 11.85 19.72
N GLY A 244 0.36 13.17 19.83
CA GLY A 244 -0.68 14.15 19.56
C GLY A 244 -0.40 14.97 18.29
N ILE A 245 -1.23 16.00 18.07
CA ILE A 245 -1.06 16.91 16.91
C ILE A 245 0.22 17.72 17.02
N ASP A 246 0.61 18.14 18.22
CA ASP A 246 1.83 18.92 18.39
C ASP A 246 3.08 18.10 18.08
N ASP A 247 3.11 16.82 18.46
CA ASP A 247 4.18 15.90 18.04
C ASP A 247 4.24 15.77 16.50
N ILE A 248 3.09 15.66 15.85
CA ILE A 248 2.99 15.58 14.38
C ILE A 248 3.48 16.89 13.74
N ARG A 249 3.09 18.06 14.27
CA ARG A 249 3.58 19.37 13.80
C ARG A 249 5.09 19.45 13.86
N THR A 250 5.68 19.05 14.98
CA THR A 250 7.14 19.01 15.16
C THR A 250 7.79 18.10 14.13
N LEU A 251 7.27 16.87 13.94
CA LEU A 251 7.77 15.95 12.92
C LEU A 251 7.77 16.57 11.52
N LEU A 252 6.67 17.20 11.10
CA LEU A 252 6.59 17.82 9.77
C LEU A 252 7.50 19.05 9.65
N GLN A 253 7.72 19.80 10.74
CA GLN A 253 8.65 20.92 10.78
C GLN A 253 10.12 20.45 10.69
N ASP A 254 10.48 19.38 11.39
CA ASP A 254 11.82 18.79 11.34
C ASP A 254 12.16 18.30 9.94
N ILE A 255 11.20 17.64 9.27
CA ILE A 255 11.35 17.23 7.86
C ILE A 255 11.66 18.43 6.96
N LYS A 256 10.92 19.54 7.11
CA LYS A 256 11.15 20.77 6.32
C LYS A 256 12.50 21.39 6.60
N CYS A 257 12.91 21.42 7.88
CA CYS A 257 14.20 21.95 8.29
C CYS A 257 15.35 21.15 7.67
N GLU A 258 15.27 19.82 7.70
CA GLU A 258 16.28 18.95 7.10
C GLU A 258 16.30 19.03 5.56
N HIS A 259 15.15 19.15 4.91
CA HIS A 259 15.09 19.40 3.45
C HIS A 259 15.77 20.71 3.06
N GLN A 260 15.65 21.76 3.86
CA GLN A 260 16.32 23.05 3.61
C GLN A 260 17.83 22.97 3.79
N LYS A 261 18.33 22.12 4.70
CA LYS A 261 19.77 21.90 4.90
C LYS A 261 20.41 21.06 3.78
N ALA A 262 19.62 20.22 3.12
CA ALA A 262 20.06 19.34 2.05
C ALA A 262 19.98 19.98 0.64
N ALA A 263 19.38 21.16 0.52
CA ALA A 263 19.24 21.93 -0.73
C ALA A 263 20.41 22.90 -0.94
#